data_AF-A0A8H7E8D8-F1
#
_entry.id   AF-A0A8H7E8D8-F1
#
_cell.length_a   1.000
_cell.length_b   1.000
_cell.length_c   1.000
_cell.angle_alpha   90.00
_cell.angle_beta   90.00
_cell.angle_gamma   90.00
#
_symmetry.space_group_name_H-M   'P 1'
#
loop_
_entity.id
_entity.type
_entity.pdbx_description
1 polymer ?
#
loop_
_entity_poly.entity_id
_entity_poly.type
_entity_poly.pdbx_seq_one_letter_code
_entity_poly.pdbx_strand_id
1 'polypeptide(L)'
;MAEALIHLWYSASIPTIVLSRFRAHVLPMAEEVSGRVEEDALLILGKTWEFASGATLRMVLKENEWIALKELLDVSWDLSQEDARQIHADVCVAPKREEYRHRWYFKDETPFMRIAKQ
;
A
#
# COMPACT_ATOMS: atom_id res chain seq x y z
N MET A 1 4.84 -7.05 15.40
CA MET A 1 4.75 -5.69 14.82
C MET A 1 4.99 -5.61 13.31
N ALA A 2 5.45 -6.66 12.62
CA ALA A 2 5.61 -6.64 11.15
C ALA A 2 4.31 -6.90 10.36
N GLU A 3 3.30 -7.50 10.99
CA GLU A 3 2.06 -7.96 10.35
C GLU A 3 1.25 -6.81 9.70
N ALA A 4 1.16 -5.66 10.38
CA ALA A 4 0.38 -4.51 9.90
C ALA A 4 0.96 -3.85 8.63
N LEU A 5 2.28 -3.80 8.50
CA LEU A 5 2.97 -3.24 7.32
C LEU A 5 2.82 -4.17 6.11
N ILE A 6 2.86 -5.49 6.35
CA ILE A 6 2.64 -6.52 5.33
C ILE A 6 1.19 -6.47 4.82
N HIS A 7 0.22 -6.20 5.71
CA HIS A 7 -1.18 -6.16 5.31
C HIS A 7 -1.52 -5.01 4.34
N LEU A 8 -0.90 -3.83 4.49
CA LEU A 8 -1.13 -2.70 3.58
C LEU A 8 -0.73 -2.98 2.13
N TRP A 9 0.36 -3.72 1.90
CA TRP A 9 0.93 -3.88 0.55
C TRP A 9 0.48 -5.16 -0.17
N TYR A 10 0.04 -6.17 0.57
CA TYR A 10 -0.25 -7.49 0.00
C TYR A 10 -1.67 -8.01 0.25
N SER A 11 -2.51 -7.27 0.98
CA SER A 11 -3.86 -7.76 1.29
C SER A 11 -4.89 -7.21 0.32
N ALA A 12 -5.76 -8.10 -0.15
CA ALA A 12 -7.00 -7.72 -0.83
C ALA A 12 -7.95 -6.93 0.08
N SER A 13 -7.77 -7.00 1.41
CA SER A 13 -8.51 -6.23 2.41
C SER A 13 -7.65 -5.97 3.65
N ILE A 14 -7.70 -4.76 4.21
CA ILE A 14 -7.03 -4.40 5.45
C ILE A 14 -8.03 -4.56 6.60
N PRO A 15 -7.73 -5.33 7.66
CA PRO A 15 -8.62 -5.44 8.81
C PRO A 15 -8.88 -4.09 9.46
N THR A 16 -10.13 -3.83 9.89
CA THR A 16 -10.52 -2.56 10.50
C THR A 16 -9.63 -2.17 11.68
N ILE A 17 -9.24 -3.13 12.53
CA ILE A 17 -8.34 -2.88 13.66
C ILE A 17 -6.96 -2.37 13.24
N VAL A 18 -6.43 -2.87 12.13
CA VAL A 18 -5.15 -2.43 11.57
C VAL A 18 -5.31 -1.00 11.06
N LEU A 19 -6.35 -0.76 10.27
CA LEU A 19 -6.66 0.55 9.72
C LEU A 19 -6.90 1.61 10.82
N SER A 20 -7.63 1.28 11.88
CA SER A 20 -7.84 2.17 13.03
C SER A 20 -6.52 2.54 13.71
N ARG A 21 -5.55 1.62 13.79
CA ARG A 21 -4.21 1.94 14.32
C ARG A 21 -3.44 2.87 13.41
N PHE A 22 -3.53 2.69 12.10
CA PHE A 22 -2.94 3.62 11.15
C PHE A 22 -3.54 5.03 11.27
N ARG A 23 -4.87 5.14 11.37
CA ARG A 23 -5.53 6.43 11.61
C ARG A 23 -5.19 7.04 12.97
N ALA A 24 -5.09 6.25 14.03
CA ALA A 24 -4.80 6.78 15.36
C ALA A 24 -3.34 7.22 15.55
N HIS A 25 -2.40 6.58 14.85
CA HIS A 25 -0.97 6.78 15.10
C HIS A 25 -0.20 7.35 13.92
N VAL A 26 -0.52 6.96 12.68
CA VAL A 26 0.25 7.34 11.48
C VAL A 26 -0.35 8.57 10.79
N LEU A 27 -1.68 8.70 10.74
CA LEU A 27 -2.33 9.88 10.16
C LEU A 27 -1.86 11.19 10.83
N PRO A 28 -1.80 11.33 12.17
CA PRO A 28 -1.30 12.55 12.81
C PRO A 28 0.16 12.87 12.46
N MET A 29 0.98 11.84 12.22
CA MET A 29 2.38 12.01 11.82
C MET A 29 2.46 12.58 10.40
N ALA A 30 1.60 12.12 9.47
CA ALA A 30 1.51 12.66 8.12
C ALA A 30 0.93 14.08 8.11
N GLU A 31 -0.07 14.37 8.96
CA GLU A 31 -0.63 15.71 9.14
C GLU A 31 0.39 16.74 9.61
N GLU A 32 1.28 16.36 10.53
CA GLU A 32 2.36 17.23 11.02
C GLU A 32 3.23 17.77 9.87
N VAL A 33 3.46 16.94 8.85
CA VAL A 33 4.27 17.31 7.67
C VAL A 33 3.42 18.06 6.66
N SER A 34 2.26 17.52 6.26
CA SER A 34 1.38 18.13 5.24
C SER A 34 0.83 19.51 5.60
N GLY A 35 0.76 19.88 6.88
CA GLY A 35 0.35 21.23 7.29
C GLY A 35 1.41 22.33 7.06
N ARG A 36 2.61 21.96 6.60
CA ARG A 36 3.78 22.87 6.43
C ARG A 36 4.22 23.02 4.98
N VAL A 37 3.37 22.56 4.06
CA VAL A 37 3.69 22.18 2.69
C VAL A 37 2.97 23.20 1.79
N GLU A 38 3.74 24.07 1.14
CA GLU A 38 3.23 25.07 0.20
C GLU A 38 3.31 24.46 -1.21
N GLU A 39 2.20 23.91 -1.72
CA GLU A 39 2.07 23.07 -2.94
C GLU A 39 3.21 23.17 -4.00
N ASP A 40 4.40 22.67 -3.69
CA ASP A 40 5.53 22.56 -4.62
C ASP A 40 5.91 21.08 -4.75
N ALA A 41 5.30 20.44 -5.75
CA ALA A 41 5.38 19.00 -5.99
C ALA A 41 6.81 18.46 -6.23
N LEU A 42 7.81 19.34 -6.40
CA LEU A 42 9.21 18.96 -6.62
C LEU A 42 10.03 18.89 -5.32
N LEU A 43 9.52 19.42 -4.21
CA LEU A 43 10.23 19.42 -2.93
C LEU A 43 10.16 18.04 -2.27
N ILE A 44 11.34 17.50 -1.94
CA ILE A 44 11.49 16.27 -1.16
C ILE A 44 11.58 16.65 0.31
N LEU A 45 10.67 16.12 1.12
CA LEU A 45 10.56 16.41 2.55
C LEU A 45 10.85 15.16 3.37
N GLY A 46 11.85 15.27 4.23
CA GLY A 46 12.24 14.23 5.17
C GLY A 46 11.79 14.56 6.58
N LYS A 47 11.13 13.61 7.23
CA LYS A 47 10.78 13.69 8.65
C LYS A 47 11.34 12.50 9.40
N THR A 48 11.94 12.77 10.55
CA THR A 48 12.40 11.76 11.50
C THR A 48 11.56 11.86 12.77
N TRP A 49 11.07 10.72 13.25
CA TRP A 49 10.43 10.58 14.54
C TRP A 49 11.28 9.68 15.43
N GLU A 50 11.38 10.07 16.70
CA GLU A 50 12.02 9.31 17.76
C GLU A 50 10.93 8.83 18.72
N PHE A 51 10.92 7.54 19.02
CA PHE A 51 9.94 6.94 19.90
C PHE A 51 10.54 6.75 21.29
N ALA A 52 9.68 6.71 22.32
CA ALA A 52 10.10 6.51 23.71
C ALA A 52 10.88 5.20 23.94
N SER A 53 10.74 4.21 23.05
CA SER A 53 11.51 2.98 23.06
C SER A 53 12.98 3.16 22.62
N GLY A 54 13.37 4.34 22.16
CA GLY A 54 14.66 4.62 21.51
C GLY A 54 14.69 4.23 20.02
N ALA A 55 13.62 3.66 19.48
CA ALA A 55 13.50 3.42 18.05
C ALA A 55 13.33 4.74 17.29
N THR A 56 13.81 4.78 16.04
CA THR A 56 13.66 5.94 15.16
C THR A 56 13.06 5.50 13.82
N LEU A 57 12.25 6.39 13.24
CA LEU A 57 11.69 6.21 11.90
C LEU A 57 11.98 7.47 11.10
N ARG A 58 12.64 7.33 9.95
CA ARG A 58 12.79 8.40 8.97
C ARG A 58 11.97 8.05 7.74
N MET A 59 11.13 8.99 7.32
CA MET A 59 10.36 8.90 6.08
C MET A 59 10.69 10.10 5.23
N VAL A 60 10.95 9.85 3.95
CA VAL A 60 11.30 10.86 2.96
C VAL A 60 10.37 10.66 1.78
N LEU A 61 9.51 11.64 1.55
CA LEU A 61 8.53 11.63 0.47
C LEU A 61 8.54 13.00 -0.20
N LYS A 62 8.04 13.07 -1.42
CA LYS A 62 7.70 14.35 -2.03
C LYS A 62 6.52 14.97 -1.30
N GLU A 63 6.42 16.28 -1.41
CA GLU A 63 5.33 17.08 -0.85
C GLU A 63 3.94 16.58 -1.27
N ASN A 64 3.73 16.30 -2.55
CA ASN A 64 2.46 15.72 -3.03
C ASN A 64 2.21 14.29 -2.51
N GLU A 65 3.26 13.51 -2.25
CA GLU A 65 3.17 12.16 -1.69
C GLU A 65 2.77 12.19 -0.21
N TRP A 66 3.15 13.24 0.55
CA TRP A 66 2.67 13.46 1.92
C TRP A 66 1.17 13.73 1.96
N ILE A 67 0.67 14.53 1.01
CA ILE A 67 -0.76 14.81 0.85
C ILE A 67 -1.50 13.50 0.49
N ALA A 68 -1.01 12.77 -0.51
CA ALA A 68 -1.60 11.50 -0.92
C ALA A 68 -1.61 10.44 0.21
N LEU A 69 -0.56 10.40 1.05
CA LEU A 69 -0.50 9.53 2.21
C LEU A 69 -1.59 9.90 3.24
N LYS A 70 -1.80 11.19 3.49
CA LYS A 70 -2.86 11.67 4.37
C LYS A 70 -4.23 11.24 3.83
N GLU A 71 -4.51 11.51 2.56
CA GLU A 71 -5.77 11.12 1.91
C GLU A 71 -6.01 9.62 2.01
N LEU A 72 -4.99 8.81 1.72
CA LEU A 72 -5.08 7.34 1.82
C LEU A 72 -5.50 6.89 3.22
N LEU A 73 -5.06 7.58 4.28
CA LEU A 73 -5.35 7.20 5.66
C LEU A 73 -6.68 7.75 6.17
N ASP A 74 -7.09 8.93 5.69
CA ASP A 74 -8.28 9.66 6.12
C ASP A 74 -9.57 9.19 5.43
N VAL A 75 -9.49 8.56 4.25
CA VAL A 75 -10.68 8.13 3.49
C VAL A 75 -11.58 7.22 4.34
N SER A 76 -12.81 7.66 4.61
CA SER A 76 -13.91 6.78 5.00
C SER A 76 -14.33 5.98 3.78
N TRP A 77 -13.76 4.80 3.58
CA TRP A 77 -14.23 3.94 2.50
C TRP A 77 -15.67 3.54 2.76
N ASP A 78 -16.61 4.14 2.02
CA ASP A 78 -17.98 3.63 1.86
C ASP A 78 -18.02 2.38 0.95
N LEU A 79 -16.84 1.87 0.59
CA LEU A 79 -16.68 0.68 -0.21
C LEU A 79 -16.94 -0.54 0.65
N SER A 80 -17.96 -1.33 0.31
CA SER A 80 -18.20 -2.59 1.00
C SER A 80 -17.04 -3.56 0.76
N GLN A 81 -16.83 -4.48 1.70
CA GLN A 81 -15.81 -5.52 1.55
C GLN A 81 -16.02 -6.34 0.26
N GLU A 82 -17.28 -6.54 -0.15
CA GLU A 82 -17.61 -7.28 -1.35
C GLU A 82 -17.24 -6.49 -2.61
N ASP A 83 -17.51 -5.18 -2.64
CA ASP A 83 -17.11 -4.31 -3.75
C ASP A 83 -15.57 -4.26 -3.88
N ALA A 84 -14.87 -4.15 -2.76
CA ALA A 84 -13.40 -4.19 -2.74
C ALA A 84 -12.85 -5.52 -3.28
N ARG A 85 -13.48 -6.64 -2.90
CA ARG A 85 -13.10 -7.98 -3.36
C ARG A 85 -13.36 -8.14 -4.85
N GLN A 86 -14.47 -7.62 -5.36
CA GLN A 86 -14.83 -7.66 -6.77
C GLN A 86 -13.86 -6.81 -7.61
N ILE A 87 -13.54 -5.59 -7.18
CA ILE A 87 -12.53 -4.75 -7.84
C ILE A 87 -11.16 -5.45 -7.86
N HIS A 88 -10.74 -6.03 -6.74
CA HIS A 88 -9.49 -6.80 -6.69
C HIS A 88 -9.54 -8.00 -7.66
N ALA A 89 -10.65 -8.72 -7.74
CA ALA A 89 -10.81 -9.83 -8.67
C ALA A 89 -10.72 -9.36 -10.14
N ASP A 90 -11.36 -8.24 -10.48
CA ASP A 90 -11.38 -7.71 -11.83
C ASP A 90 -10.04 -7.11 -12.28
N VAL A 91 -9.25 -6.59 -11.34
CA VAL A 91 -7.95 -5.96 -11.64
C VAL A 91 -6.78 -6.94 -11.45
N CYS A 92 -6.65 -7.52 -10.26
CA CYS A 92 -5.52 -8.37 -9.88
C CYS A 92 -5.69 -9.83 -10.30
N VAL A 93 -6.92 -10.36 -10.31
CA VAL A 93 -7.20 -11.75 -10.74
C VAL A 93 -7.85 -11.79 -12.13
N ALA A 94 -7.99 -10.64 -12.79
CA ALA A 94 -8.69 -10.38 -14.04
C ALA A 94 -8.86 -11.64 -14.93
N PRO A 95 -9.98 -12.38 -14.82
CA PRO A 95 -10.14 -13.65 -15.54
C PRO A 95 -10.02 -13.47 -17.06
N LYS A 96 -10.43 -12.31 -17.57
CA LYS A 96 -10.28 -11.92 -18.99
C LYS A 96 -8.82 -11.77 -19.44
N ARG A 97 -7.87 -11.70 -18.50
CA ARG A 97 -6.41 -11.66 -18.76
C ARG A 97 -5.74 -13.01 -18.48
N GLU A 98 -6.49 -14.05 -18.12
CA GLU A 98 -5.95 -15.39 -17.88
C GLU A 98 -5.19 -15.89 -19.10
N GLU A 99 -5.77 -15.77 -20.29
CA GLU A 99 -5.11 -16.17 -21.53
C GLU A 99 -3.81 -15.38 -21.80
N TYR A 100 -3.80 -14.08 -21.49
CA TYR A 100 -2.61 -13.24 -21.62
C TYR A 100 -1.50 -13.69 -20.65
N ARG A 101 -1.85 -13.99 -19.39
CA ARG A 101 -0.93 -14.54 -18.39
C ARG A 101 -0.39 -15.90 -18.79
N HIS A 102 -1.26 -16.79 -19.27
CA HIS A 102 -0.87 -18.11 -19.76
C HIS A 102 0.11 -18.01 -20.93
N ARG A 103 -0.14 -17.14 -21.90
CA ARG A 103 0.79 -16.89 -23.02
C ARG A 103 2.12 -16.27 -22.56
N TRP A 104 2.09 -15.42 -21.54
CA TRP A 104 3.29 -14.82 -20.96
C TRP A 104 4.14 -15.89 -20.23
N TYR A 105 3.55 -16.65 -19.32
CA TYR A 105 4.23 -17.74 -18.62
C TYR A 105 4.71 -18.85 -19.58
N PHE A 106 3.95 -19.15 -20.63
CA PHE A 106 4.38 -20.11 -21.65
C PHE A 106 5.65 -19.67 -22.39
N LYS A 107 5.87 -18.35 -22.56
CA LYS A 107 7.10 -17.81 -23.16
C LYS A 107 8.28 -17.78 -22.18
N ASP A 108 8.02 -17.62 -20.89
CA ASP A 108 9.04 -17.60 -19.83
C ASP A 108 9.44 -19.01 -19.34
N GLU A 109 8.62 -20.03 -19.61
CA GLU A 109 8.93 -21.43 -19.30
C GLU A 109 9.88 -22.05 -20.33
N THR A 110 11.18 -21.99 -20.02
CA THR A 110 12.14 -22.92 -20.65
C THR A 110 11.81 -24.37 -20.27
N PRO A 111 12.13 -25.38 -21.11
CA PRO A 111 11.74 -26.78 -20.88
C PRO A 111 12.10 -27.34 -19.49
N PHE A 112 13.15 -26.81 -18.84
CA PHE A 112 13.60 -27.22 -17.52
C PHE A 112 12.64 -26.87 -16.38
N MET A 113 11.79 -25.84 -16.54
CA MET A 113 10.86 -25.39 -15.49
C MET A 113 9.61 -26.27 -15.37
N ARG A 114 9.34 -27.14 -16.36
CA ARG A 114 8.15 -28.02 -16.39
C ARG A 114 8.26 -29.26 -15.50
N ILE A 115 9.48 -29.65 -15.08
CA ILE A 115 9.70 -30.89 -14.33
C ILE A 115 9.52 -30.69 -12.81
N ALA A 116 9.60 -29.45 -12.31
CA ALA A 116 9.59 -29.17 -10.87
C ALA A 116 8.19 -29.00 -10.24
N LYS A 117 7.10 -29.25 -10.98
CA LYS A 117 5.72 -29.20 -10.47
C LYS A 117 4.99 -30.54 -10.64
N GLN A 118 5.59 -31.63 -10.16
CA GLN A 118 4.90 -32.88 -9.85
C GLN A 118 4.83 -33.09 -8.35
#